data_AF-A0AAE9IW35-F1
#
_entry.id   AF-A0AAE9IW35-F1
#
_cell.length_a   1.000
_cell.length_b   1.000
_cell.length_c   1.000
_cell.angle_alpha   90.00
_cell.angle_beta   90.00
_cell.angle_gamma   90.00
#
_symmetry.space_group_name_H-M   'P 1'
#
loop_
_entity.id
_entity.type
_entity.pdbx_description
1 polymer ?
#
loop_
_entity_poly.entity_id
_entity_poly.type
_entity_poly.pdbx_seq_one_letter_code
_entity_poly.pdbx_strand_id
1 'polypeptide(L)'
;MFTASEKTDVILVVEGKKLNVNKSFLSIHSDFFSDLFSANFKEGQMKEIEIKKVSYEDFGLLLATFYPNPQFPNDQTVEKLLEMARRFQRQD
;
A
#
# COMPACT_ATOMS: atom_id res chain seq x y z
N MET A 1 -9.18 -3.51 8.58
CA MET A 1 -8.28 -4.37 7.79
C MET A 1 -6.81 -4.12 8.11
N PHE A 2 -6.37 -2.85 8.20
CA PHE A 2 -4.96 -2.48 8.40
C PHE A 2 -4.66 -1.99 9.83
N THR A 3 -4.85 -2.87 10.81
CA THR A 3 -4.64 -2.58 12.24
C THR A 3 -3.25 -2.97 12.70
N ALA A 4 -2.73 -2.28 13.71
CA ALA A 4 -1.43 -2.61 14.30
C ALA A 4 -1.42 -4.04 14.84
N SER A 5 -0.30 -4.74 14.64
CA SER A 5 -0.03 -6.08 15.16
C SER A 5 1.47 -6.35 15.18
N GLU A 6 1.87 -7.49 15.75
CA GLU A 6 3.26 -7.98 15.69
C GLU A 6 3.81 -8.19 14.27
N LYS A 7 2.93 -8.21 13.25
CA LYS A 7 3.31 -8.40 11.85
C LYS A 7 3.43 -7.08 11.08
N THR A 8 3.08 -5.95 11.67
CA THR A 8 3.13 -4.63 11.00
C THR A 8 4.28 -3.80 11.55
N ASP A 9 5.03 -3.15 10.67
CA ASP A 9 6.28 -2.44 10.98
C ASP A 9 6.32 -1.01 10.41
N VAL A 10 5.25 -0.57 9.74
CA VAL A 10 5.10 0.79 9.23
C VAL A 10 3.63 1.22 9.16
N ILE A 11 3.41 2.53 9.30
CA ILE A 11 2.11 3.15 9.08
C ILE A 11 2.14 3.95 7.77
N LEU A 12 1.24 3.62 6.84
CA LEU A 12 0.95 4.48 5.70
C LEU A 12 -0.21 5.40 6.07
N VAL A 13 -0.04 6.70 5.84
CA VAL A 13 -1.05 7.73 6.13
C VAL A 13 -1.62 8.24 4.81
N VAL A 14 -2.92 8.01 4.60
CA VAL A 14 -3.65 8.46 3.40
C VAL A 14 -4.83 9.30 3.87
N GLU A 15 -4.92 10.55 3.42
CA GLU A 15 -5.96 11.50 3.85
C GLU A 15 -6.09 11.60 5.39
N GLY A 16 -4.96 11.58 6.10
CA GLY A 16 -4.91 11.60 7.56
C GLY A 16 -5.33 10.30 8.26
N LYS A 17 -5.79 9.29 7.51
CA LYS A 17 -6.18 7.97 8.04
C LYS A 17 -4.98 7.01 7.98
N LYS A 18 -4.87 6.15 9.00
CA LYS A 18 -3.71 5.25 9.20
C LYS A 18 -3.98 3.84 8.69
N LEU A 19 -2.99 3.29 8.00
CA LEU A 19 -2.94 1.90 7.52
C LEU A 19 -1.68 1.25 8.10
N ASN A 20 -1.82 0.34 9.06
CA ASN A 20 -0.68 -0.42 9.57
C ASN A 20 -0.42 -1.60 8.64
N VAL A 21 0.80 -1.69 8.10
CA VAL A 21 1.19 -2.66 7.08
C VAL A 21 2.57 -3.25 7.37
N ASN A 22 2.96 -4.26 6.59
CA ASN A 22 4.28 -4.87 6.64
C ASN A 22 5.12 -4.43 5.42
N LYS A 23 6.29 -3.83 5.64
CA LYS A 23 7.18 -3.33 4.57
C LYS A 23 7.53 -4.44 3.58
N SER A 24 8.13 -5.52 4.07
CA SER A 24 8.61 -6.63 3.24
C SER A 24 7.50 -7.26 2.41
N PHE A 25 6.31 -7.45 2.99
CA PHE A 25 5.16 -8.00 2.29
C PHE A 25 4.73 -7.10 1.12
N LEU A 26 4.60 -5.79 1.35
CA LEU A 26 4.24 -4.85 0.29
C LEU A 26 5.33 -4.78 -0.79
N SER A 27 6.61 -4.80 -0.42
CA SER A 27 7.73 -4.79 -1.37
C SER A 27 7.79 -6.04 -2.26
N ILE A 28 7.41 -7.22 -1.75
CA ILE A 28 7.31 -8.46 -2.56
C ILE A 28 6.28 -8.31 -3.67
N HIS A 29 5.23 -7.52 -3.45
CA HIS A 29 4.10 -7.37 -4.37
C HIS A 29 4.15 -6.10 -5.23
N SER A 30 5.17 -5.25 -5.08
CA SER A 30 5.23 -3.95 -5.73
C SER A 30 6.64 -3.33 -5.67
N ASP A 31 7.18 -3.01 -6.85
CA ASP A 31 8.46 -2.30 -6.95
C ASP A 31 8.35 -0.87 -6.38
N PHE A 32 7.17 -0.24 -6.49
CA PHE A 32 6.93 1.05 -5.86
C PHE A 32 7.15 0.99 -4.34
N PHE A 33 6.63 -0.05 -3.66
CA PHE A 33 6.84 -0.22 -2.23
C PHE A 33 8.26 -0.69 -1.89
N SER A 34 8.89 -1.48 -2.76
CA SER A 34 10.32 -1.81 -2.66
C SER A 34 11.18 -0.55 -2.63
N ASP A 35 10.96 0.37 -3.57
CA ASP A 35 11.65 1.66 -3.63
C ASP A 35 11.30 2.54 -2.41
N LEU A 36 10.01 2.70 -2.10
CA LEU A 36 9.55 3.54 -0.99
C LEU A 36 10.17 3.15 0.36
N PHE A 37 10.33 1.85 0.59
CA PHE A 37 10.86 1.32 1.85
C PHE A 37 12.37 1.08 1.83
N SER A 38 13.03 1.28 0.69
CA SER A 38 14.47 1.15 0.57
C SER A 38 15.19 2.14 1.49
N ALA A 39 16.31 1.68 2.08
CA ALA A 39 17.15 2.52 2.93
C ALA A 39 17.78 3.71 2.18
N ASN A 40 17.73 3.69 0.84
CA ASN A 40 18.19 4.79 0.00
C ASN A 40 17.26 6.02 0.03
N PHE A 41 16.02 5.84 0.48
CA PHE A 41 15.03 6.92 0.63
C PHE A 41 14.83 7.26 2.10
N LYS A 42 14.50 8.53 2.38
CA LYS A 42 14.28 8.99 3.77
C LYS A 42 13.08 8.27 4.38
N GLU A 43 12.06 8.02 3.56
CA GLU A 43 10.83 7.31 3.86
C GLU A 43 11.10 5.90 4.39
N GLY A 44 12.11 5.20 3.88
CA GLY A 44 12.49 3.87 4.34
C GLY A 44 12.82 3.79 5.84
N GLN A 45 13.28 4.90 6.42
CA GLN A 45 13.62 5.01 7.85
C GLN A 45 12.47 5.55 8.72
N MET A 46 11.34 5.96 8.12
CA MET A 46 10.22 6.54 8.84
C MET A 46 9.29 5.45 9.41
N LYS A 47 8.66 5.77 10.55
CA LYS A 47 7.59 4.95 11.16
C LYS A 47 6.22 5.25 10.57
N GLU A 48 6.00 6.49 10.13
CA GLU A 48 4.78 6.93 9.44
C GLU A 48 5.16 7.58 8.12
N ILE A 49 4.55 7.15 7.02
CA ILE A 49 4.82 7.64 5.66
C ILE A 49 3.51 8.16 5.06
N GLU A 50 3.49 9.42 4.64
CA GLU A 50 2.33 10.03 4.01
C GLU A 50 2.26 9.69 2.52
N ILE A 51 1.18 9.07 2.08
CA ILE A 51 0.90 8.80 0.67
C ILE A 51 -0.09 9.85 0.17
N LYS A 52 0.39 10.74 -0.71
CA LYS A 52 -0.36 11.89 -1.21
C LYS A 52 -1.08 11.59 -2.51
N LYS A 53 -2.08 12.43 -2.84
CA LYS A 53 -2.80 12.43 -4.13
C LYS A 53 -3.51 11.10 -4.42
N VAL A 54 -3.99 10.42 -3.40
CA VAL A 54 -4.83 9.21 -3.53
C VAL A 54 -5.85 9.24 -2.39
N SER A 55 -7.06 8.76 -2.65
CA SER A 55 -8.07 8.61 -1.61
C SER A 55 -7.75 7.41 -0.73
N TYR A 56 -8.19 7.45 0.53
CA TYR A 56 -8.03 6.31 1.42
C TYR A 56 -8.74 5.06 0.89
N GLU A 57 -9.89 5.24 0.27
CA GLU A 57 -10.70 4.14 -0.27
C GLU A 57 -10.02 3.47 -1.46
N ASP A 58 -9.56 4.24 -2.45
CA ASP A 58 -8.91 3.69 -3.65
C ASP A 58 -7.59 3.01 -3.29
N PHE A 59 -6.81 3.61 -2.39
CA PHE A 59 -5.55 3.01 -1.94
C PHE A 59 -5.77 1.74 -1.11
N GLY A 60 -6.76 1.77 -0.22
CA GLY A 60 -7.17 0.59 0.56
C GLY A 60 -7.68 -0.54 -0.33
N LEU A 61 -8.42 -0.20 -1.39
CA LEU A 61 -8.90 -1.15 -2.40
C LEU A 61 -7.74 -1.87 -3.08
N LEU A 62 -6.69 -1.15 -3.50
CA LEU A 62 -5.49 -1.77 -4.07
C LEU A 62 -4.84 -2.73 -3.06
N LEU A 63 -4.53 -2.25 -1.85
CA LEU A 63 -3.85 -3.07 -0.84
C LEU A 63 -4.67 -4.33 -0.50
N ALA A 64 -5.99 -4.21 -0.43
CA ALA A 64 -6.87 -5.33 -0.14
C ALA A 64 -6.78 -6.47 -1.17
N THR A 65 -6.25 -6.26 -2.38
CA THR A 65 -6.11 -7.33 -3.38
C THR A 65 -5.00 -8.34 -3.08
N PHE A 66 -4.01 -7.97 -2.25
CA PHE A 66 -2.90 -8.85 -1.89
C PHE A 66 -2.59 -8.91 -0.41
N TYR A 67 -3.11 -7.99 0.43
CA TYR A 67 -2.97 -8.05 1.89
C TYR A 67 -3.59 -9.35 2.45
N PRO A 68 -3.09 -9.96 3.55
CA PRO A 68 -3.16 -11.40 3.83
C PRO A 68 -4.53 -12.11 3.72
N ASN A 69 -5.64 -11.37 3.76
CA ASN A 69 -6.97 -11.86 3.39
C ASN A 69 -7.45 -11.09 2.14
N PRO A 70 -7.05 -11.53 0.93
CA PRO A 70 -7.26 -10.76 -0.27
C PRO A 70 -8.75 -10.68 -0.67
N GLN A 71 -9.15 -9.50 -1.13
CA GLN A 71 -10.45 -9.27 -1.76
C GLN A 71 -10.29 -9.33 -3.27
N PHE A 72 -11.15 -10.11 -3.93
CA PHE A 72 -11.11 -10.25 -5.37
C PHE A 72 -11.72 -9.04 -6.08
N PRO A 73 -11.14 -8.59 -7.21
CA PRO A 73 -11.74 -7.58 -8.07
C PRO A 73 -13.14 -8.02 -8.57
N ASN A 74 -13.98 -7.04 -8.86
CA ASN A 74 -15.27 -7.25 -9.51
C ASN A 74 -15.53 -6.13 -10.53
N ASP A 75 -16.63 -6.23 -11.29
CA ASP A 75 -16.97 -5.28 -12.36
C ASP A 75 -17.06 -3.82 -11.89
N GLN A 76 -17.37 -3.59 -10.61
CA GLN A 76 -17.46 -2.24 -10.03
C GLN A 76 -16.09 -1.69 -9.61
N THR A 77 -15.16 -2.56 -9.22
CA THR A 77 -13.85 -2.15 -8.67
C THR A 77 -12.72 -2.22 -9.69
N VAL A 78 -12.89 -2.97 -10.79
CA VAL A 78 -11.83 -3.27 -11.75
C VAL A 78 -11.20 -2.02 -12.38
N GLU A 79 -12.00 -1.04 -12.79
CA GLU A 79 -11.48 0.18 -13.42
C GLU A 79 -10.59 0.96 -12.46
N LYS A 80 -11.05 1.12 -11.22
CA LYS A 80 -10.30 1.82 -10.18
C LYS A 80 -9.03 1.06 -9.78
N LEU A 81 -9.13 -0.26 -9.68
CA LEU A 81 -7.97 -1.12 -9.38
C LEU A 81 -6.90 -1.01 -10.46
N LEU A 82 -7.27 -0.98 -11.74
CA LEU A 82 -6.33 -0.79 -12.84
C LEU A 82 -5.65 0.59 -12.76
N GLU A 83 -6.39 1.64 -12.41
CA GLU A 83 -5.82 2.97 -12.17
C GLU A 83 -4.78 2.94 -11.03
N MET A 84 -5.11 2.30 -9.92
CA MET A 84 -4.22 2.20 -8.76
C MET A 84 -3.00 1.32 -9.03
N ALA A 85 -3.18 0.20 -9.71
CA ALA A 85 -2.09 -0.71 -10.08
C ALA A 85 -1.06 0.00 -10.98
N ARG A 86 -1.49 0.80 -11.97
CA ARG A 86 -0.56 1.61 -12.79
C ARG A 86 0.30 2.57 -11.96
N ARG A 87 -0.22 3.06 -10.84
CA ARG A 87 0.48 4.02 -9.98
C ARG A 87 1.42 3.35 -8.98
N PHE A 88 1.00 2.20 -8.44
CA PHE A 88 1.60 1.61 -7.23
C PHE A 88 2.02 0.15 -7.39
N GLN A 89 1.85 -0.46 -8.55
CA GLN A 89 2.36 -1.79 -8.90
C GLN A 89 3.19 -1.72 -10.19
N ARG A 90 4.16 -0.81 -10.22
CA ARG A 90 5.18 -0.85 -11.25
C ARG A 90 5.84 -2.23 -11.23
N GLN A 91 5.93 -2.82 -12.42
CA GLN A 91 6.77 -3.97 -12.73
C GLN A 91 7.68 -3.45 -13.84
N ASP A 92 8.92 -3.14 -13.51
CA ASP A 92 9.93 -2.86 -14.54
C ASP A 92 10.34 -4.16 -15.24
#